data_AF-A0A5B1BGZ0-F1
#
_entry.id   AF-A0A5B1BGZ0-F1
#
_cell.length_a   1.000
_cell.length_b   1.000
_cell.length_c   1.000
_cell.angle_alpha   90.00
_cell.angle_beta   90.00
_cell.angle_gamma   90.00
#
_symmetry.space_group_name_H-M   'P 1'
#
loop_
_entity.id
_entity.type
_entity.pdbx_description
1 polymer ?
#
loop_
_entity_poly.entity_id
_entity_poly.type
_entity_poly.pdbx_seq_one_letter_code
_entity_poly.pdbx_strand_id
1 'polypeptide(L)'
;MKTLSKLILIAAVSLFFSCKQNPAETPEHKAMVTEHNEMEASHEKMETEHKAMKDDHNEMMEAHKTIENDSIHILTEQKHQAMLAEHGKLIEKHQTLIDGHTELEKKHSTGEVTLEEMKTEHEAMKKAHQEMENQHQRLASEHQKITEEDKKMLKEDKEKATAEEANQK
;
A
#
# COMPACT_ATOMS: atom_id res chain seq x y z
N MET A 1 46.58 -38.27 -63.56
CA MET A 1 46.99 -36.88 -63.31
C MET A 1 45.72 -36.10 -62.96
N LYS A 2 45.54 -35.67 -61.69
CA LYS A 2 45.58 -34.25 -61.26
C LYS A 2 44.54 -33.41 -62.02
N THR A 3 43.51 -32.79 -61.45
CA THR A 3 43.18 -32.35 -60.08
C THR A 3 41.69 -31.96 -60.10
N LEU A 4 40.89 -32.36 -59.12
CA LEU A 4 39.64 -31.63 -58.81
C LEU A 4 39.71 -31.15 -57.37
N SER A 5 40.39 -30.01 -57.25
CA SER A 5 40.22 -29.05 -56.17
C SER A 5 38.85 -28.40 -56.36
N LYS A 6 38.00 -28.49 -55.34
CA LYS A 6 37.28 -27.35 -54.73
C LYS A 6 36.45 -27.86 -53.55
N LEU A 7 37.09 -27.80 -52.39
CA LEU A 7 36.43 -27.60 -51.12
C LEU A 7 35.54 -26.35 -51.22
N ILE A 8 34.25 -26.48 -50.98
CA ILE A 8 33.49 -25.44 -50.31
C ILE A 8 32.82 -26.13 -49.12
N LEU A 9 33.53 -26.06 -47.99
CA LEU A 9 32.94 -26.19 -46.67
C LEU A 9 31.73 -25.24 -46.64
N ILE A 10 30.52 -25.79 -46.63
CA ILE A 10 29.38 -25.04 -46.12
C ILE A 10 29.58 -25.03 -44.61
N ALA A 11 30.33 -24.04 -44.14
CA ALA A 11 30.40 -23.71 -42.73
C ALA A 11 28.96 -23.41 -42.31
N ALA A 12 28.40 -24.31 -41.50
CA ALA A 12 27.25 -23.99 -40.69
C ALA A 12 27.64 -22.76 -39.88
N VAL A 13 27.20 -21.58 -40.32
CA VAL A 13 27.23 -20.38 -39.51
C VAL A 13 26.12 -20.59 -38.49
N SER A 14 26.43 -21.41 -37.51
CA SER A 14 25.73 -21.46 -36.24
C SER A 14 25.93 -20.08 -35.64
N LEU A 15 25.02 -19.15 -35.95
CA LEU A 15 24.82 -17.93 -35.19
C LEU A 15 24.26 -18.35 -33.82
N PHE A 16 25.11 -18.98 -33.01
CA PHE A 16 24.98 -18.93 -31.57
C PHE A 16 25.31 -17.49 -31.17
N PHE A 17 24.37 -16.57 -31.42
CA PHE A 17 24.25 -15.39 -30.59
C PHE A 17 23.87 -15.89 -29.20
N SER A 18 24.86 -16.38 -28.46
CA SER A 18 24.80 -16.49 -27.01
C SER A 18 24.92 -15.06 -26.47
N CYS A 19 23.94 -14.23 -26.78
CA CYS A 19 23.75 -12.97 -26.08
C CYS A 19 23.28 -13.37 -24.69
N LYS A 20 24.16 -13.23 -23.69
CA LYS A 20 23.72 -13.04 -22.30
C LYS A 20 22.88 -11.76 -22.29
N GLN A 21 21.59 -11.84 -22.63
CA GLN A 21 20.70 -10.70 -22.53
C GLN A 21 20.61 -10.34 -21.05
N ASN A 22 20.72 -9.06 -20.74
CA ASN A 22 20.52 -8.58 -19.38
C ASN A 22 19.09 -8.97 -18.94
N PRO A 23 18.90 -9.77 -17.87
CA PRO A 23 17.57 -10.14 -17.38
C PRO A 23 16.65 -8.94 -17.11
N ALA A 24 17.23 -7.80 -16.71
CA ALA A 24 16.50 -6.55 -16.46
C ALA A 24 15.85 -5.93 -17.72
N GLU A 25 16.32 -6.32 -18.91
CA GLU A 25 15.80 -5.82 -20.20
C GLU A 25 14.81 -6.77 -20.85
N THR A 26 14.46 -7.87 -20.19
CA THR A 26 13.44 -8.79 -20.71
C THR A 26 12.05 -8.13 -20.71
N PRO A 27 11.20 -8.40 -21.72
CA PRO A 27 9.83 -7.91 -21.72
C PRO A 27 9.04 -8.33 -20.47
N GLU A 28 9.33 -9.53 -19.96
CA GLU A 28 8.74 -10.06 -18.73
C GLU A 28 9.10 -9.18 -17.52
N HIS A 29 10.38 -8.84 -17.33
CA HIS A 29 10.79 -7.93 -16.26
C HIS A 29 10.19 -6.53 -16.42
N LYS A 30 10.13 -5.97 -17.64
CA LYS A 30 9.49 -4.66 -17.86
C LYS A 30 7.99 -4.66 -17.53
N ALA A 31 7.29 -5.78 -17.77
CA ALA A 31 5.90 -5.92 -17.33
C ALA A 31 5.80 -5.92 -15.80
N MET A 32 6.68 -6.64 -15.10
CA MET A 32 6.69 -6.66 -13.64
C MET A 32 7.01 -5.28 -13.03
N VAL A 33 7.91 -4.50 -13.65
CA VAL A 33 8.16 -3.09 -13.29
C VAL A 33 6.91 -2.23 -13.48
N THR A 34 6.09 -2.50 -14.51
CA THR A 34 4.84 -1.77 -14.72
C THR A 34 3.84 -2.08 -13.59
N GLU A 35 3.70 -3.36 -13.20
CA GLU A 35 2.89 -3.75 -12.04
C GLU A 35 3.38 -3.07 -10.74
N HIS A 36 4.70 -2.92 -10.57
CA HIS A 36 5.29 -2.21 -9.42
C HIS A 36 4.87 -0.74 -9.38
N ASN A 37 4.97 -0.02 -10.49
CA ASN A 37 4.54 1.38 -10.55
C ASN A 37 3.05 1.55 -10.21
N GLU A 38 2.20 0.61 -10.64
CA GLU A 38 0.78 0.60 -10.26
C GLU A 38 0.59 0.38 -8.75
N MET A 39 1.38 -0.52 -8.15
CA MET A 39 1.37 -0.74 -6.70
C MET A 39 1.83 0.49 -5.91
N GLU A 40 2.88 1.19 -6.36
CA GLU A 40 3.35 2.43 -5.72
C GLU A 40 2.28 3.53 -5.77
N ALA A 41 1.65 3.73 -6.93
CA ALA A 41 0.54 4.70 -7.05
C ALA A 41 -0.64 4.35 -6.13
N SER A 42 -0.93 3.05 -5.96
CA SER A 42 -1.94 2.57 -4.99
C SER A 42 -1.54 2.92 -3.55
N HIS A 43 -0.25 2.78 -3.19
CA HIS A 43 0.25 3.12 -1.85
C HIS A 43 0.15 4.63 -1.57
N GLU A 44 0.52 5.49 -2.52
CA GLU A 44 0.42 6.95 -2.39
C GLU A 44 -1.04 7.39 -2.15
N LYS A 45 -1.98 6.75 -2.85
CA LYS A 45 -3.41 7.00 -2.64
C LYS A 45 -3.84 6.61 -1.22
N MET A 46 -3.43 5.45 -0.73
CA MET A 46 -3.75 5.01 0.62
C MET A 46 -3.13 5.90 1.70
N GLU A 47 -1.91 6.40 1.50
CA GLU A 47 -1.29 7.37 2.40
C GLU A 47 -2.12 8.66 2.50
N THR A 48 -2.57 9.17 1.36
CA THR A 48 -3.45 10.35 1.29
C THR A 48 -4.76 10.10 2.07
N GLU A 49 -5.38 8.94 1.90
CA GLU A 49 -6.60 8.56 2.62
C GLU A 49 -6.35 8.42 4.13
N HIS A 50 -5.24 7.80 4.54
CA HIS A 50 -4.90 7.71 5.96
C HIS A 50 -4.62 9.08 6.59
N LYS A 51 -4.02 10.01 5.84
CA LYS A 51 -3.87 11.39 6.29
C LYS A 51 -5.22 12.07 6.50
N ALA A 52 -6.16 11.91 5.57
CA ALA A 52 -7.51 12.45 5.71
C ALA A 52 -8.22 11.86 6.95
N MET A 53 -8.16 10.53 7.14
CA MET A 53 -8.74 9.88 8.33
C MET A 53 -8.17 10.38 9.65
N LYS A 54 -6.87 10.73 9.67
CA LYS A 54 -6.21 11.33 10.83
C LYS A 54 -6.72 12.75 11.09
N ASP A 55 -6.89 13.54 10.03
CA ASP A 55 -7.40 14.90 10.14
C ASP A 55 -8.87 14.88 10.65
N ASP A 56 -9.72 14.00 10.10
CA ASP A 56 -11.10 13.76 10.58
C ASP A 56 -11.15 13.39 12.07
N HIS A 57 -10.26 12.49 12.51
CA HIS A 57 -10.18 12.11 13.92
C HIS A 57 -9.76 13.26 14.83
N ASN A 58 -8.86 14.13 14.39
CA ASN A 58 -8.49 15.30 15.17
C ASN A 58 -9.70 16.23 15.34
N GLU A 59 -10.51 16.42 14.31
CA GLU A 59 -11.74 17.21 14.39
C GLU A 59 -12.75 16.58 15.37
N MET A 60 -12.92 15.26 15.33
CA MET A 60 -13.76 14.53 16.30
C MET A 60 -13.27 14.75 17.74
N MET A 61 -11.97 14.62 18.00
CA MET A 61 -11.40 14.86 19.33
C MET A 61 -11.58 16.31 19.81
N GLU A 62 -11.50 17.30 18.92
CA GLU A 62 -11.80 18.69 19.29
C GLU A 62 -13.28 18.91 19.60
N ALA A 63 -14.20 18.25 18.88
CA ALA A 63 -15.64 18.32 19.15
C ALA A 63 -15.98 17.78 20.55
N HIS A 64 -15.37 16.66 20.94
CA HIS A 64 -15.61 16.04 22.25
C HIS A 64 -15.14 16.88 23.44
N LYS A 65 -14.15 17.76 23.28
CA LYS A 65 -13.72 18.68 24.36
C LYS A 65 -14.84 19.60 24.85
N THR A 66 -15.89 19.78 24.06
CA THR A 66 -17.01 20.69 24.35
C THR A 66 -18.22 19.99 24.99
N ILE A 67 -18.15 18.67 25.18
CA ILE A 67 -19.27 17.83 25.63
C ILE A 67 -19.03 17.39 27.09
N GLU A 68 -20.11 17.18 27.83
CA GLU A 68 -20.04 16.64 29.20
C GLU A 68 -19.47 15.21 29.15
N ASN A 69 -18.29 15.04 29.72
CA ASN A 69 -17.51 13.82 29.57
C ASN A 69 -18.05 12.69 30.47
N ASP A 70 -19.08 11.98 29.99
CA ASP A 70 -19.60 10.79 30.66
C ASP A 70 -18.74 9.54 30.39
N SER A 71 -18.97 8.47 31.13
CA SER A 71 -18.16 7.25 31.02
C SER A 71 -18.19 6.58 29.64
N ILE A 72 -19.22 6.86 28.82
CA ILE A 72 -19.38 6.26 27.49
C ILE A 72 -18.53 7.03 26.48
N HIS A 73 -18.50 8.37 26.58
CA HIS A 73 -17.66 9.23 25.76
C HIS A 73 -16.17 8.89 25.89
N ILE A 74 -15.66 8.79 27.12
CA ILE A 74 -14.26 8.44 27.38
C ILE A 74 -13.90 7.09 26.73
N LEU A 75 -14.79 6.10 26.81
CA LEU A 75 -14.55 4.78 26.23
C LEU A 75 -14.45 4.85 24.70
N THR A 76 -15.29 5.67 24.08
CA THR A 76 -15.31 5.88 22.63
C THR A 76 -14.07 6.63 22.15
N GLU A 77 -13.68 7.72 22.82
CA GLU A 77 -12.42 8.43 22.55
C GLU A 77 -11.20 7.50 22.65
N GLN A 78 -11.15 6.62 23.66
CA GLN A 78 -10.07 5.64 23.81
C GLN A 78 -10.00 4.66 22.64
N LYS A 79 -11.15 4.20 22.13
CA LYS A 79 -11.21 3.35 20.93
C LYS A 79 -10.70 4.09 19.70
N HIS A 80 -11.08 5.36 19.54
CA HIS A 80 -10.64 6.19 18.42
C HIS A 80 -9.12 6.40 18.46
N GLN A 81 -8.56 6.71 19.64
CA GLN A 81 -7.11 6.84 19.82
C GLN A 81 -6.35 5.54 19.53
N ALA A 82 -6.89 4.39 19.95
CA ALA A 82 -6.30 3.10 19.63
C ALA A 82 -6.27 2.85 18.12
N MET A 83 -7.35 3.18 17.41
CA MET A 83 -7.42 3.05 15.95
C MET A 83 -6.44 3.97 15.22
N LEU A 84 -6.31 5.23 15.66
CA LEU A 84 -5.29 6.15 15.12
C LEU A 84 -3.88 5.59 15.26
N ALA A 85 -3.58 4.95 16.39
CA ALA A 85 -2.30 4.31 16.59
C ALA A 85 -2.11 3.10 15.65
N GLU A 86 -3.18 2.34 15.35
CA GLU A 86 -3.14 1.28 14.33
C GLU A 86 -2.91 1.85 12.91
N HIS A 87 -3.58 2.95 12.56
CA HIS A 87 -3.36 3.65 11.29
C HIS A 87 -1.90 4.10 11.14
N GLY A 88 -1.33 4.72 12.17
CA GLY A 88 0.07 5.16 12.15
C GLY A 88 1.04 4.01 11.87
N LYS A 89 0.85 2.86 12.53
CA LYS A 89 1.65 1.65 12.28
C LYS A 89 1.48 1.12 10.86
N LEU A 90 0.30 1.26 10.26
CA LEU A 90 0.07 0.81 8.90
C LEU A 90 0.78 1.72 7.88
N ILE A 91 0.72 3.04 8.06
CA ILE A 91 1.47 4.00 7.22
C ILE A 91 2.97 3.68 7.27
N GLU A 92 3.53 3.40 8.44
CA GLU A 92 4.95 3.01 8.59
C GLU A 92 5.28 1.71 7.82
N LYS A 93 4.36 0.73 7.83
CA LYS A 93 4.50 -0.50 7.04
C LYS A 93 4.44 -0.24 5.54
N HIS A 94 3.55 0.66 5.09
CA HIS A 94 3.47 1.05 3.68
C HIS A 94 4.79 1.68 3.23
N GLN A 95 5.33 2.62 4.02
CA GLN A 95 6.61 3.24 3.71
C GLN A 95 7.73 2.20 3.62
N THR A 96 7.77 1.24 4.54
CA THR A 96 8.74 0.13 4.50
C THR A 96 8.63 -0.70 3.21
N LEU A 97 7.40 -0.90 2.72
CA LEU A 97 7.14 -1.65 1.49
C LEU A 97 7.59 -0.89 0.24
N ILE A 98 7.31 0.42 0.18
CA ILE A 98 7.78 1.33 -0.89
C ILE A 98 9.31 1.39 -0.92
N ASP A 99 9.95 1.53 0.25
CA ASP A 99 11.41 1.53 0.34
C ASP A 99 11.98 0.18 -0.15
N GLY A 100 11.32 -0.92 0.19
CA GLY A 100 11.64 -2.26 -0.29
C GLY A 100 11.49 -2.42 -1.81
N HIS A 101 10.47 -1.80 -2.43
CA HIS A 101 10.35 -1.73 -3.89
C HIS A 101 11.55 -1.02 -4.51
N THR A 102 11.87 0.18 -4.00
CA THR A 102 12.96 1.01 -4.51
C THR A 102 14.30 0.26 -4.46
N GLU A 103 14.57 -0.47 -3.37
CA GLU A 103 15.77 -1.29 -3.25
C GLU A 103 15.80 -2.45 -4.24
N LEU A 104 14.66 -3.12 -4.45
CA LEU A 104 14.50 -4.19 -5.43
C LEU A 104 14.76 -3.71 -6.86
N GLU A 105 14.16 -2.59 -7.26
CA GLU A 105 14.38 -2.02 -8.59
C GLU A 105 15.85 -1.67 -8.83
N LYS A 106 16.49 -1.06 -7.83
CA LYS A 106 17.93 -0.78 -7.87
C LYS A 106 18.73 -2.06 -8.03
N LYS A 107 18.41 -3.12 -7.26
CA LYS A 107 19.06 -4.42 -7.35
C LYS A 107 18.88 -5.03 -8.75
N HIS A 108 17.67 -5.00 -9.29
CA HIS A 108 17.35 -5.55 -10.62
C HIS A 108 18.07 -4.79 -11.73
N SER A 109 18.21 -3.47 -11.61
CA SER A 109 18.88 -2.62 -12.60
C SER A 109 20.35 -2.97 -12.86
N THR A 110 21.00 -3.68 -11.93
CA THR A 110 22.39 -4.16 -12.09
C THR A 110 22.53 -5.20 -13.22
N GLY A 111 21.45 -5.92 -13.53
CA GLY A 111 21.47 -7.06 -14.44
C GLY A 111 22.19 -8.30 -13.91
N GLU A 112 22.58 -8.30 -12.63
CA GLU A 112 23.27 -9.42 -11.97
C GLU A 112 22.28 -10.45 -11.38
N VAL A 113 21.02 -10.05 -11.20
CA VAL A 113 19.95 -10.91 -10.69
C VAL A 113 19.36 -11.73 -11.82
N THR A 114 19.11 -13.02 -11.57
CA THR A 114 18.48 -13.87 -12.56
C THR A 114 16.98 -13.56 -12.68
N LEU A 115 16.40 -13.85 -13.85
CA LEU A 115 14.97 -13.65 -14.07
C LEU A 115 14.10 -14.47 -13.11
N GLU A 116 14.53 -15.68 -12.73
CA GLU A 116 13.80 -16.52 -11.78
C GLU A 116 13.84 -15.98 -10.34
N GLU A 117 14.97 -15.39 -9.94
CA GLU A 117 15.05 -14.66 -8.67
C GLU A 117 14.16 -13.42 -8.69
N MET A 118 14.19 -12.63 -9.78
CA MET A 118 13.31 -11.47 -9.94
C MET A 118 11.83 -11.88 -9.79
N LYS A 119 11.38 -12.93 -10.47
CA LYS A 119 10.01 -13.45 -10.35
C LYS A 119 9.64 -13.80 -8.91
N THR A 120 10.53 -14.49 -8.21
CA THR A 120 10.31 -14.87 -6.81
C THR A 120 10.13 -13.63 -5.92
N GLU A 121 10.95 -12.61 -6.14
CA GLU A 121 10.88 -11.33 -5.41
C GLU A 121 9.60 -10.55 -5.73
N HIS A 122 9.21 -10.48 -7.01
CA HIS A 122 7.96 -9.86 -7.45
C HIS A 122 6.72 -10.57 -6.86
N GLU A 123 6.70 -11.90 -6.80
CA GLU A 123 5.59 -12.65 -6.20
C GLU A 123 5.51 -12.43 -4.68
N ALA A 124 6.65 -12.37 -3.99
CA ALA A 124 6.69 -12.01 -2.57
C ALA A 124 6.12 -10.60 -2.33
N MET A 125 6.46 -9.67 -3.23
CA MET A 125 6.00 -8.29 -3.17
C MET A 125 4.49 -8.16 -3.41
N LYS A 126 3.99 -8.84 -4.44
CA LYS A 126 2.56 -8.90 -4.75
C LYS A 126 1.73 -9.43 -3.57
N LYS A 127 2.25 -10.45 -2.89
CA LYS A 127 1.61 -10.99 -1.68
C LYS A 127 1.59 -9.97 -0.55
N ALA A 128 2.68 -9.24 -0.33
CA ALA A 128 2.75 -8.18 0.68
C ALA A 128 1.78 -7.03 0.36
N HIS A 129 1.69 -6.64 -0.92
CA HIS A 129 0.73 -5.65 -1.40
C HIS A 129 -0.72 -6.07 -1.15
N GLN A 130 -1.09 -7.32 -1.48
CA GLN A 130 -2.44 -7.83 -1.24
C GLN A 130 -2.83 -7.87 0.24
N GLU A 131 -1.91 -8.30 1.11
CA GLU A 131 -2.14 -8.27 2.56
C GLU A 131 -2.39 -6.84 3.04
N MET A 132 -1.63 -5.90 2.50
CA MET A 132 -1.75 -4.49 2.82
C MET A 132 -3.09 -3.91 2.35
N GLU A 133 -3.52 -4.18 1.11
CA GLU A 133 -4.84 -3.77 0.60
C GLU A 133 -5.99 -4.25 1.49
N ASN A 134 -5.91 -5.50 1.94
CA ASN A 134 -6.91 -6.06 2.86
C ASN A 134 -6.92 -5.33 4.22
N GLN A 135 -5.74 -5.00 4.76
CA GLN A 135 -5.63 -4.24 6.00
C GLN A 135 -6.20 -2.83 5.85
N HIS A 136 -5.89 -2.16 4.73
CA HIS A 136 -6.44 -0.84 4.41
C HIS A 136 -7.98 -0.88 4.31
N GLN A 137 -8.56 -1.85 3.59
CA GLN A 137 -10.01 -1.99 3.47
C GLN A 137 -10.70 -2.22 4.83
N ARG A 138 -10.08 -3.03 5.71
CA ARG A 138 -10.57 -3.26 7.06
C ARG A 138 -10.62 -1.95 7.84
N LEU A 139 -9.54 -1.19 7.83
CA LEU A 139 -9.44 0.08 8.55
C LEU A 139 -10.39 1.15 7.99
N ALA A 140 -10.52 1.26 6.67
CA ALA A 140 -11.48 2.16 6.06
C ALA A 140 -12.92 1.84 6.52
N SER A 141 -13.26 0.55 6.60
CA SER A 141 -14.57 0.09 7.09
C SER A 141 -14.77 0.38 8.58
N GLU A 142 -13.72 0.20 9.39
CA GLU A 142 -13.76 0.50 10.83
C GLU A 142 -13.86 2.01 11.10
N HIS A 143 -13.10 2.82 10.35
CA HIS A 143 -13.17 4.27 10.39
C HIS A 143 -14.59 4.77 10.06
N GLN A 144 -15.22 4.23 9.00
CA GLN A 144 -16.60 4.58 8.66
C GLN A 144 -17.57 4.30 9.82
N LYS A 145 -17.44 3.16 10.51
CA LYS A 145 -18.31 2.81 11.64
C LYS A 145 -18.15 3.80 12.78
N ILE A 146 -16.91 4.13 13.13
CA ILE A 146 -16.61 5.10 14.18
C ILE A 146 -17.17 6.47 13.85
N THR A 147 -17.00 6.95 12.63
CA THR A 147 -17.52 8.25 12.20
C THR A 147 -19.05 8.30 12.32
N GLU A 148 -19.77 7.20 12.05
CA GLU A 148 -21.22 7.14 12.24
C GLU A 148 -21.62 7.02 13.72
N GLU A 149 -20.88 6.25 14.53
CA GLU A 149 -21.09 6.18 15.99
C GLU A 149 -20.89 7.55 16.64
N ASP A 150 -19.86 8.28 16.23
CA ASP A 150 -19.52 9.62 16.69
C ASP A 150 -20.62 10.64 16.37
N LYS A 151 -21.06 10.70 15.10
CA LYS A 151 -22.19 11.56 14.69
C LYS A 151 -23.44 11.29 15.49
N LYS A 152 -23.72 10.02 15.79
CA LYS A 152 -24.88 9.63 16.58
C LYS A 152 -24.78 10.15 18.01
N MET A 153 -23.62 9.96 18.64
CA MET A 153 -23.33 10.43 20.00
C MET A 153 -23.50 11.95 20.10
N LEU A 154 -22.84 12.72 19.22
CA LEU A 154 -22.97 14.18 19.16
C LEU A 154 -24.42 14.67 19.02
N LYS A 155 -25.24 13.92 18.27
CA LYS A 155 -26.67 14.22 18.11
C LYS A 155 -27.44 13.97 19.40
N GLU A 156 -27.20 12.84 20.07
CA GLU A 156 -27.85 12.47 21.33
C GLU A 156 -27.53 13.50 22.43
N ASP A 157 -26.28 13.98 22.52
CA ASP A 157 -25.91 15.01 23.50
C ASP A 157 -26.59 16.35 23.24
N LYS A 158 -26.69 16.74 21.96
CA LYS A 158 -27.41 17.95 21.57
C LYS A 158 -28.89 17.86 21.95
N GLU A 159 -29.52 16.71 21.71
CA GLU A 159 -30.91 16.46 22.11
C GLU A 159 -31.07 16.51 23.64
N LYS A 160 -30.17 15.88 24.39
CA LYS A 160 -30.14 15.92 25.86
C LYS A 160 -30.02 17.35 26.40
N ALA A 161 -29.06 18.13 25.90
CA ALA A 161 -28.87 19.52 26.29
C ALA A 161 -30.14 20.36 26.04
N THR A 162 -30.77 20.21 24.88
CA THR A 162 -32.03 20.93 24.57
C THR A 162 -33.20 20.53 25.47
N ALA A 163 -33.27 19.26 25.87
CA ALA A 163 -34.32 18.77 26.77
C ALA A 163 -34.12 19.28 28.21
N GLU A 164 -32.88 19.36 28.68
CA GLU A 164 -32.54 19.92 30.00
C GLU A 164 -32.84 21.42 30.07
N GLU A 165 -32.49 22.18 29.03
CA GLU A 165 -32.83 23.61 28.93
C GLU A 165 -34.35 23.86 28.91
N ALA A 166 -35.12 22.98 28.23
CA ALA A 166 -36.58 23.09 28.16
C ALA A 166 -37.26 22.77 29.50
N ASN A 167 -36.68 21.87 30.30
CA ASN A 167 -37.25 21.45 31.58
C ASN A 167 -36.91 22.40 32.75
N GLN A 168 -36.00 23.36 32.52
CA GLN A 168 -35.62 24.40 33.48
C GLN A 168 -36.36 25.74 33.29
N LYS A 169 -37.22 25.86 32.26
CA LYS A 169 -38.10 27.01 32.00
C LYS A 169 -39.55 26.73 32.41
#